data_AF-A0A1Q4GUL9-F1
#
_entry.id   AF-A0A1Q4GUL9-F1
#
_cell.length_a   1.000
_cell.length_b   1.000
_cell.length_c   1.000
_cell.angle_alpha   90.00
_cell.angle_beta   90.00
_cell.angle_gamma   90.00
#
_symmetry.space_group_name_H-M   'P 1'
#
loop_
_entity.id
_entity.type
_entity.pdbx_description
1 polymer ?
#
loop_
_entity_poly.entity_id
_entity_poly.type
_entity_poly.pdbx_seq_one_letter_code
_entity_poly.pdbx_strand_id
1 'polypeptide(L)'
;MNLIQYGLLYHTKSQLNYAAFEAARAGTTGNADPGAIQAAFIRAMTGYHGGGTSTSQLAASYARAAAEAPYTRIEILSPTKESFDDYVSPELAARLKTGKRVIPNSNLAFITCPVDVPGCNNDPKTNASGQTLADANLLKLRITYGIPERKQIPLAGRFMNWALDTLNPADSDAFRQGLVKAGRIPVVTHIVMRMQSPAFEHGNTSNPGPGNNGTPEDPGPGPKGGELPKCPATDPACVSGAQPKPKPGPQCDPAVDPDGCLPPGCEQGDASCDPGCGKNYCCLLEKGLIKPDGSPAGNAATHGAPAPDTSLPPTTRP
;
A
#
# COMPACT_ATOMS: atom_id res chain seq x y z
N MET A 1 -30.21 -16.90 17.61
CA MET A 1 -30.50 -15.97 16.49
C MET A 1 -29.31 -15.11 16.00
N ASN A 2 -28.08 -15.27 16.52
CA ASN A 2 -26.92 -14.48 16.06
C ASN A 2 -26.24 -15.05 14.80
N LEU A 3 -26.22 -16.38 14.60
CA LEU A 3 -25.52 -17.03 13.49
C LEU A 3 -26.05 -16.64 12.10
N ILE A 4 -27.38 -16.51 11.95
CA ILE A 4 -28.01 -16.12 10.67
C ILE A 4 -27.65 -14.66 10.31
N GLN A 5 -27.57 -13.78 11.32
CA GLN A 5 -27.22 -12.37 11.14
C GLN A 5 -25.75 -12.20 10.74
N TYR A 6 -24.83 -12.94 11.37
CA TYR A 6 -23.42 -12.98 10.97
C TYR A 6 -23.25 -13.60 9.56
N GLY A 7 -24.04 -14.64 9.22
CA GLY A 7 -24.02 -15.26 7.90
C GLY A 7 -24.39 -14.29 6.78
N LEU A 8 -25.37 -13.40 6.99
CA LEU A 8 -25.79 -12.40 5.99
C LEU A 8 -24.70 -11.34 5.75
N LEU A 9 -24.03 -10.89 6.82
CA LEU A 9 -22.92 -9.94 6.71
C LEU A 9 -21.73 -10.57 5.96
N TYR A 10 -21.39 -11.81 6.32
CA TYR A 10 -20.31 -12.55 5.64
C TYR A 10 -20.63 -12.78 4.16
N HIS A 11 -21.85 -13.18 3.83
CA HIS A 11 -22.28 -13.32 2.43
C HIS A 11 -22.13 -12.00 1.67
N THR A 12 -22.57 -10.88 2.25
CA THR A 12 -22.46 -9.55 1.62
C THR A 12 -21.02 -9.15 1.38
N LYS A 13 -20.14 -9.37 2.36
CA LYS A 13 -18.71 -9.10 2.23
C LYS A 13 -18.05 -10.02 1.19
N SER A 14 -18.43 -11.29 1.15
CA SER A 14 -17.92 -12.24 0.16
C SER A 14 -18.31 -11.83 -1.26
N GLN A 15 -19.56 -11.42 -1.48
CA GLN A 15 -20.02 -10.91 -2.78
C GLN A 15 -19.29 -9.62 -3.18
N LEU A 16 -19.09 -8.70 -2.24
CA LEU A 16 -18.36 -7.46 -2.48
C LEU A 16 -16.88 -7.72 -2.83
N ASN A 17 -16.23 -8.67 -2.15
CA ASN A 17 -14.86 -9.07 -2.45
C ASN A 17 -14.75 -9.73 -3.84
N TYR A 18 -15.71 -10.59 -4.20
CA TYR A 18 -15.78 -11.17 -5.54
C TYR A 18 -15.96 -10.09 -6.61
N ALA A 19 -16.89 -9.15 -6.40
CA ALA A 19 -17.09 -8.03 -7.31
C ALA A 19 -15.86 -7.12 -7.43
N ALA A 20 -15.14 -6.88 -6.33
CA ALA A 20 -13.89 -6.15 -6.34
C ALA A 20 -12.81 -6.86 -7.16
N PHE A 21 -12.71 -8.19 -7.05
CA PHE A 21 -11.77 -8.99 -7.85
C PHE A 21 -12.11 -8.94 -9.35
N GLU A 22 -13.38 -9.10 -9.73
CA GLU A 22 -13.81 -8.98 -11.13
C GLU A 22 -13.57 -7.58 -11.70
N ALA A 23 -13.83 -6.54 -10.89
CA ALA A 23 -13.55 -5.15 -11.25
C ALA A 23 -12.05 -4.93 -11.48
N ALA A 24 -11.20 -5.40 -10.57
CA ALA A 24 -9.76 -5.31 -10.71
C ALA A 24 -9.25 -6.11 -11.91
N ARG A 25 -9.75 -7.34 -12.14
CA ARG A 25 -9.42 -8.14 -13.32
C ARG A 25 -9.72 -7.37 -14.60
N ALA A 26 -10.93 -6.83 -14.74
CA ALA A 26 -11.31 -6.03 -15.90
C ALA A 26 -10.41 -4.78 -16.06
N GLY A 27 -10.07 -4.10 -14.96
CA GLY A 27 -9.15 -2.96 -14.98
C GLY A 27 -7.74 -3.34 -15.43
N THR A 28 -7.19 -4.46 -14.93
CA THR A 28 -5.83 -4.89 -15.29
C THR A 28 -5.68 -5.23 -16.76
N THR A 29 -6.73 -5.74 -17.41
CA THR A 29 -6.74 -6.07 -18.85
C THR A 29 -7.24 -4.93 -19.72
N GLY A 30 -7.94 -3.96 -19.15
CA GLY A 30 -8.59 -2.85 -19.85
C GLY A 30 -7.90 -1.50 -19.62
N ASN A 31 -6.58 -1.47 -19.53
CA ASN A 31 -5.79 -0.24 -19.40
C ASN A 31 -6.18 0.65 -18.19
N ALA A 32 -6.60 0.03 -17.09
CA ALA A 32 -7.13 0.69 -15.90
C ALA A 32 -8.36 1.59 -16.18
N ASP A 33 -9.15 1.28 -17.21
CA ASP A 33 -10.33 2.05 -17.60
C ASP A 33 -11.43 2.02 -16.51
N PRO A 34 -11.81 3.20 -15.94
CA PRO A 34 -12.85 3.26 -14.90
C PRO A 34 -14.20 2.73 -15.36
N GLY A 35 -14.56 2.90 -16.64
CA GLY A 35 -15.80 2.40 -17.21
C GLY A 35 -15.85 0.87 -17.23
N ALA A 36 -14.77 0.23 -17.68
CA ALA A 36 -14.62 -1.23 -17.66
C ALA A 36 -14.65 -1.80 -16.23
N ILE A 37 -13.94 -1.14 -15.30
CA ILE A 37 -13.92 -1.51 -13.88
C ILE A 37 -15.34 -1.42 -13.28
N GLN A 38 -16.05 -0.31 -13.53
CA GLN A 38 -17.42 -0.11 -13.04
C GLN A 38 -18.40 -1.11 -13.64
N ALA A 39 -18.34 -1.35 -14.96
CA ALA A 39 -19.21 -2.31 -15.62
C ALA A 39 -19.00 -3.75 -15.11
N ALA A 40 -17.74 -4.15 -14.88
CA ALA A 40 -17.41 -5.45 -14.30
C ALA A 40 -17.90 -5.58 -12.85
N PHE A 41 -17.75 -4.52 -12.05
CA PHE A 41 -18.28 -4.48 -10.69
C PHE A 41 -19.80 -4.65 -10.66
N ILE A 42 -20.55 -3.88 -11.48
CA ILE A 42 -22.02 -3.96 -11.57
C ILE A 42 -22.45 -5.36 -12.02
N ARG A 43 -21.77 -5.93 -13.02
CA ARG A 43 -22.03 -7.28 -13.49
C ARG A 43 -21.87 -8.31 -12.37
N ALA A 44 -20.76 -8.27 -11.63
CA ALA A 44 -20.52 -9.18 -10.52
C ALA A 44 -21.53 -8.99 -9.37
N MET A 45 -21.99 -7.76 -9.13
CA MET A 45 -23.03 -7.46 -8.14
C MET A 45 -24.45 -7.86 -8.58
N THR A 46 -24.66 -8.31 -9.82
CA THR A 46 -26.00 -8.70 -10.32
C THR A 46 -26.61 -9.85 -9.51
N GLY A 47 -25.79 -10.84 -9.14
CA GLY A 47 -26.22 -11.96 -8.29
C GLY A 47 -26.66 -11.51 -6.90
N TYR A 48 -25.96 -10.53 -6.32
CA TYR A 48 -26.35 -9.93 -5.05
C TYR A 48 -27.75 -9.32 -5.14
N HIS A 49 -28.15 -8.73 -6.26
CA HIS A 49 -29.47 -8.12 -6.47
C HIS A 49 -30.60 -9.09 -6.84
N GLY A 50 -30.36 -10.40 -6.78
CA GLY A 50 -31.40 -11.42 -6.94
C GLY A 50 -31.22 -12.30 -8.19
N GLY A 51 -30.27 -11.99 -9.07
CA GLY A 51 -29.94 -12.85 -10.22
C GLY A 51 -31.15 -13.13 -11.14
N GLY A 52 -31.16 -14.30 -11.77
CA GLY A 52 -32.27 -14.72 -12.62
C GLY A 52 -31.91 -15.97 -13.41
N THR A 53 -32.92 -16.76 -13.80
CA THR A 53 -32.74 -17.93 -14.67
C THR A 53 -33.15 -17.64 -16.12
N SER A 54 -33.83 -16.52 -16.36
CA SER A 54 -34.12 -15.99 -17.70
C SER A 54 -33.33 -14.71 -18.00
N THR A 55 -33.21 -14.38 -19.29
CA THR A 55 -32.58 -13.13 -19.74
C THR A 55 -33.28 -11.88 -19.21
N SER A 56 -34.62 -11.88 -19.14
CA SER A 56 -35.41 -10.78 -18.60
C SER A 56 -35.20 -10.56 -17.11
N GLN A 57 -35.13 -11.64 -16.32
CA GLN A 57 -34.85 -11.57 -14.89
C GLN A 57 -33.43 -11.08 -14.63
N LEU A 58 -32.46 -11.57 -15.42
CA LEU A 58 -31.07 -11.12 -15.29
C LEU A 58 -30.93 -9.63 -15.64
N ALA A 59 -31.61 -9.16 -16.68
CA ALA A 59 -31.63 -7.73 -17.04
C ALA A 59 -32.23 -6.87 -15.91
N ALA A 60 -33.32 -7.31 -15.28
CA ALA A 60 -33.91 -6.62 -14.14
C ALA A 60 -32.98 -6.59 -12.91
N SER A 61 -32.24 -7.67 -12.65
CA SER A 61 -31.25 -7.72 -11.57
C SER A 61 -30.03 -6.85 -11.86
N TYR A 62 -29.57 -6.81 -13.11
CA TYR A 62 -28.51 -5.91 -13.55
C TYR A 62 -28.94 -4.44 -13.39
N ALA A 63 -30.17 -4.09 -13.80
CA ALA A 63 -30.70 -2.74 -13.62
C ALA A 63 -30.75 -2.33 -12.14
N ARG A 64 -31.13 -3.26 -11.25
CA ARG A 64 -31.07 -3.03 -9.79
C ARG A 64 -29.66 -2.83 -9.26
N ALA A 65 -28.67 -3.55 -9.80
CA ALA A 65 -27.26 -3.35 -9.43
C ALA A 65 -26.72 -2.00 -9.96
N ALA A 66 -27.06 -1.64 -11.20
CA ALA A 66 -26.67 -0.37 -11.81
C ALA A 66 -27.27 0.83 -11.08
N ALA A 67 -28.49 0.70 -10.56
CA ALA A 67 -29.13 1.73 -9.73
C ALA A 67 -28.41 2.01 -8.40
N GLU A 68 -27.49 1.13 -7.97
CA GLU A 68 -26.66 1.35 -6.78
C GLU A 68 -25.36 2.13 -7.07
N ALA A 69 -25.14 2.57 -8.31
CA ALA A 69 -23.97 3.37 -8.70
C ALA A 69 -23.77 4.64 -7.83
N PRO A 70 -24.82 5.41 -7.46
CA PRO A 70 -24.66 6.57 -6.56
C PRO A 70 -24.17 6.22 -5.15
N TYR A 71 -24.28 4.95 -4.75
CA TYR A 71 -23.87 4.44 -3.43
C TYR A 71 -22.58 3.61 -3.50
N THR A 72 -21.88 3.67 -4.64
CA THR A 72 -20.63 2.96 -4.88
C THR A 72 -19.58 3.96 -5.35
N ARG A 73 -18.45 4.03 -4.65
CA ARG A 73 -17.27 4.80 -5.09
C ARG A 73 -16.12 3.85 -5.35
N ILE A 74 -15.59 3.86 -6.56
CA ILE A 74 -14.43 3.08 -6.97
C ILE A 74 -13.30 4.06 -7.25
N GLU A 75 -12.19 3.91 -6.54
CA GLU A 75 -11.04 4.80 -6.60
C GLU A 75 -9.81 3.99 -7.02
N ILE A 76 -9.08 4.49 -8.02
CA ILE A 76 -7.79 3.93 -8.44
C ILE A 76 -6.70 4.62 -7.61
N LEU A 77 -6.14 3.89 -6.64
CA LEU A 77 -5.08 4.38 -5.76
C LEU A 77 -3.68 4.16 -6.35
N SER A 78 -3.54 3.19 -7.24
CA SER A 78 -2.30 2.92 -7.99
C SER A 78 -2.69 2.36 -9.35
N PRO A 79 -2.09 2.78 -10.47
CA PRO A 79 -1.04 3.81 -10.56
C PRO A 79 -1.54 5.19 -10.11
N THR A 80 -0.66 5.99 -9.49
CA THR A 80 -0.98 7.36 -9.05
C THR A 80 -0.78 8.35 -10.19
N LYS A 81 -1.25 9.59 -10.04
CA LYS A 81 -0.95 10.65 -11.01
C LYS A 81 0.56 10.83 -11.20
N GLU A 82 1.31 10.74 -10.11
CA GLU A 82 2.76 10.89 -10.07
C GLU A 82 3.47 9.66 -10.67
N SER A 83 2.88 8.47 -10.59
CA SER A 83 3.40 7.29 -11.29
C SER A 83 3.43 7.52 -12.81
N PHE A 84 2.48 8.29 -13.34
CA PHE A 84 2.49 8.73 -14.75
C PHE A 84 3.44 9.91 -15.01
N ASP A 85 3.89 10.65 -14.00
CA ASP A 85 4.95 11.65 -14.17
C ASP A 85 6.32 10.95 -14.30
N ASP A 86 6.58 9.92 -13.49
CA ASP A 86 7.87 9.23 -13.46
C ASP A 86 8.06 8.21 -14.61
N TYR A 87 7.00 7.49 -14.99
CA TYR A 87 7.10 6.30 -15.86
C TYR A 87 6.29 6.38 -17.17
N VAL A 88 5.99 7.60 -17.64
CA VAL A 88 5.32 7.77 -18.94
C VAL A 88 6.19 7.25 -20.08
N SER A 89 5.56 6.55 -21.03
CA SER A 89 6.17 6.09 -22.29
C SER A 89 5.50 6.78 -23.48
N PRO A 90 6.04 7.91 -23.97
CA PRO A 90 5.49 8.63 -25.12
C PRO A 90 5.44 7.80 -26.41
N GLU A 91 6.46 6.97 -26.67
CA GLU A 91 6.47 6.12 -27.86
C GLU A 91 5.36 5.07 -27.79
N LEU A 92 5.13 4.47 -26.61
CA LEU A 92 4.06 3.50 -26.44
C LEU A 92 2.69 4.17 -26.60
N ALA A 93 2.51 5.38 -26.07
CA ALA A 93 1.29 6.16 -26.27
C ALA A 93 1.03 6.41 -27.77
N ALA A 94 2.06 6.77 -28.53
CA ALA A 94 1.98 6.96 -29.97
C ALA A 94 1.63 5.65 -30.72
N ARG A 95 2.26 4.51 -30.35
CA ARG A 95 1.96 3.19 -30.94
C ARG A 95 0.53 2.73 -30.66
N LEU A 96 0.01 3.03 -29.47
CA LEU A 96 -1.37 2.74 -29.07
C LEU A 96 -2.38 3.75 -29.59
N LYS A 97 -1.92 4.80 -30.31
CA LYS A 97 -2.75 5.88 -30.87
C LYS A 97 -3.64 6.53 -29.82
N THR A 98 -3.11 6.73 -28.62
CA THR A 98 -3.81 7.36 -27.51
C THR A 98 -3.21 8.73 -27.20
N GLY A 99 -4.07 9.70 -26.87
CA GLY A 99 -3.65 11.00 -26.33
C GLY A 99 -3.39 11.00 -24.83
N LYS A 100 -3.49 9.83 -24.17
CA LYS A 100 -3.30 9.67 -22.73
C LYS A 100 -1.85 9.31 -22.42
N ARG A 101 -1.40 9.65 -21.20
CA ARG A 101 -0.14 9.11 -20.66
C ARG A 101 -0.29 7.61 -20.41
N VAL A 102 0.76 6.86 -20.75
CA VAL A 102 0.77 5.40 -20.69
C VAL A 102 1.98 4.93 -19.91
N ILE A 103 1.78 3.99 -18.98
CA ILE A 103 2.86 3.26 -18.31
C ILE A 103 3.03 1.91 -19.02
N PRO A 104 4.25 1.54 -19.44
CA PRO A 104 4.50 0.25 -20.08
C PRO A 104 4.30 -0.90 -19.09
N ASN A 105 3.81 -2.04 -19.58
CA ASN A 105 3.58 -3.25 -18.77
C ASN A 105 4.41 -4.46 -19.20
N SER A 106 5.31 -4.31 -20.17
CA SER A 106 6.12 -5.39 -20.72
C SER A 106 7.53 -5.39 -20.13
N ASN A 107 8.14 -6.58 -20.05
CA ASN A 107 9.53 -6.79 -19.62
C ASN A 107 9.90 -6.15 -18.26
N LEU A 108 8.93 -5.95 -17.35
CA LEU A 108 9.12 -5.28 -16.05
C LEU A 108 10.19 -5.93 -15.16
N ALA A 109 10.55 -7.19 -15.40
CA ALA A 109 11.63 -7.86 -14.70
C ALA A 109 13.04 -7.39 -15.14
N PHE A 110 13.14 -6.76 -16.31
CA PHE A 110 14.40 -6.38 -16.95
C PHE A 110 14.53 -4.87 -17.17
N ILE A 111 13.48 -4.10 -16.91
CA ILE A 111 13.47 -2.65 -17.09
C ILE A 111 13.12 -1.95 -15.78
N THR A 112 13.83 -0.89 -15.48
CA THR A 112 13.52 0.04 -14.37
C THR A 112 12.90 1.34 -14.88
N CYS A 113 13.06 1.62 -16.18
CA CYS A 113 12.48 2.74 -16.89
C CYS A 113 11.82 2.28 -18.20
N PRO A 114 10.85 3.03 -18.73
CA PRO A 114 10.41 2.87 -20.11
C PRO A 114 11.59 2.88 -21.08
N VAL A 115 11.59 1.98 -22.05
CA VAL A 115 12.70 1.81 -23.01
C VAL A 115 12.93 3.09 -23.84
N ASP A 116 11.87 3.83 -24.09
CA ASP A 116 11.86 5.10 -24.82
C ASP A 116 12.22 6.33 -23.96
N VAL A 117 12.33 6.16 -22.64
CA VAL A 117 12.74 7.22 -21.70
C VAL A 117 13.91 6.71 -20.85
N PRO A 118 15.10 6.52 -21.45
CA PRO A 118 16.28 6.11 -20.70
C PRO A 118 16.64 7.17 -19.67
N GLY A 119 16.87 6.76 -18.41
CA GLY A 119 17.21 7.68 -17.32
C GLY A 119 16.01 8.35 -16.63
N CYS A 120 14.81 7.78 -16.73
CA CYS A 120 13.67 8.17 -15.90
C CYS A 120 14.00 8.13 -14.39
N ASN A 121 13.27 8.89 -13.58
CA ASN A 121 13.44 8.90 -12.12
C ASN A 121 12.88 7.61 -11.50
N ASN A 122 13.71 6.56 -11.49
CA ASN A 122 13.33 5.22 -11.05
C ASN A 122 13.60 4.91 -9.58
N ASP A 123 14.27 5.81 -8.85
CA ASP A 123 14.53 5.64 -7.42
C ASP A 123 13.31 6.08 -6.61
N PRO A 124 12.62 5.17 -5.89
CA PRO A 124 11.47 5.50 -5.05
C PRO A 124 11.73 6.56 -3.97
N LYS A 125 13.00 6.84 -3.63
CA LYS A 125 13.36 7.86 -2.66
C LYS A 125 13.32 9.27 -3.23
N THR A 126 13.53 9.41 -4.53
CA THR A 126 13.69 10.71 -5.21
C THR A 126 12.62 10.97 -6.25
N ASN A 127 11.83 9.96 -6.63
CA ASN A 127 10.80 10.09 -7.65
C ASN A 127 9.47 10.64 -7.10
N ALA A 128 8.67 11.20 -7.99
CA ALA A 128 7.46 11.91 -7.60
C ALA A 128 6.41 10.96 -7.02
N SER A 129 6.40 9.70 -7.45
CA SER A 129 5.44 8.67 -7.05
C SER A 129 5.80 7.90 -5.79
N GLY A 130 7.06 7.92 -5.37
CA GLY A 130 7.57 7.08 -4.30
C GLY A 130 7.55 5.59 -4.60
N GLN A 131 7.55 5.21 -5.89
CA GLN A 131 7.25 3.85 -6.34
C GLN A 131 8.24 3.38 -7.42
N THR A 132 8.51 2.08 -7.49
CA THR A 132 9.24 1.51 -8.63
C THR A 132 8.33 1.39 -9.86
N LEU A 133 8.90 1.17 -11.06
CA LEU A 133 8.11 0.86 -12.26
C LEU A 133 7.22 -0.39 -12.09
N ALA A 134 7.67 -1.37 -11.30
CA ALA A 134 6.90 -2.58 -10.99
C ALA A 134 5.71 -2.27 -10.07
N ASP A 135 5.88 -1.37 -9.09
CA ASP A 135 4.82 -0.92 -8.18
C ASP A 135 3.79 -0.04 -8.92
N ALA A 136 4.27 0.83 -9.82
CA ALA A 136 3.43 1.59 -10.73
C ALA A 136 2.61 0.71 -11.69
N ASN A 137 2.99 -0.57 -11.86
CA ASN A 137 2.24 -1.58 -12.61
C ASN A 137 1.29 -2.43 -11.73
N LEU A 138 1.03 -2.01 -10.48
CA LEU A 138 -0.01 -2.58 -9.64
C LEU A 138 -1.28 -1.72 -9.71
N LEU A 139 -2.38 -2.34 -10.11
CA LEU A 139 -3.71 -1.76 -9.98
C LEU A 139 -4.20 -1.95 -8.55
N LYS A 140 -4.19 -0.87 -7.76
CA LYS A 140 -4.77 -0.84 -6.42
C LYS A 140 -6.10 -0.10 -6.46
N LEU A 141 -7.19 -0.80 -6.20
CA LEU A 141 -8.51 -0.21 -6.10
C LEU A 141 -8.94 -0.10 -4.64
N ARG A 142 -9.60 1.02 -4.32
CA ARG A 142 -10.41 1.18 -3.11
C ARG A 142 -11.87 1.30 -3.53
N ILE A 143 -12.68 0.37 -3.07
CA ILE A 143 -14.12 0.34 -3.36
C ILE A 143 -14.86 0.60 -2.06
N THR A 144 -15.63 1.68 -2.04
CA THR A 144 -16.54 2.02 -0.94
C THR A 144 -17.97 1.75 -1.40
N TYR A 145 -18.67 0.84 -0.73
CA TYR A 145 -20.03 0.44 -1.07
C TYR A 145 -20.97 0.62 0.12
N GLY A 146 -22.10 1.31 -0.09
CA GLY A 146 -23.13 1.49 0.93
C GLY A 146 -24.17 0.38 0.92
N ILE A 147 -24.13 -0.52 1.90
CA ILE A 147 -25.10 -1.62 2.03
C ILE A 147 -26.51 -1.03 2.29
N PRO A 148 -27.53 -1.35 1.46
CA PRO A 148 -28.89 -0.81 1.62
C PRO A 148 -29.59 -1.38 2.86
N GLU A 149 -30.42 -0.57 3.54
CA GLU A 149 -31.13 -0.95 4.78
C GLU A 149 -31.90 -2.28 4.68
N ARG A 150 -32.60 -2.49 3.56
CA ARG A 150 -33.32 -3.72 3.22
C ARG A 150 -32.46 -5.00 3.17
N LYS A 151 -31.13 -4.87 3.16
CA LYS A 151 -30.17 -5.99 3.22
C LYS A 151 -29.27 -5.93 4.45
N GLN A 152 -29.50 -4.97 5.34
CA GLN A 152 -28.83 -4.91 6.62
C GLN A 152 -29.49 -5.88 7.60
N ILE A 153 -28.75 -6.19 8.66
CA ILE A 153 -29.25 -7.01 9.76
C ILE A 153 -30.37 -6.22 10.46
N PRO A 154 -31.58 -6.78 10.64
CA PRO A 154 -32.76 -6.07 11.16
C PRO A 154 -32.58 -5.40 12.54
N LEU A 155 -31.62 -5.86 13.35
CA LEU A 155 -31.28 -5.24 14.64
C LEU A 155 -29.95 -4.48 14.65
N ALA A 156 -28.93 -4.92 13.91
CA ALA A 156 -27.62 -4.27 13.93
C ALA A 156 -27.51 -3.06 12.97
N GLY A 157 -28.38 -2.94 11.97
CA GLY A 157 -28.33 -1.83 11.00
C GLY A 157 -28.56 -0.46 11.63
N ARG A 158 -29.61 -0.32 12.44
CA ARG A 158 -29.94 0.92 13.15
C ARG A 158 -28.91 1.26 14.22
N PHE A 159 -28.42 0.26 14.96
CA PHE A 159 -27.36 0.45 15.95
C PHE A 159 -26.02 0.84 15.29
N MET A 160 -25.63 0.22 14.16
CA MET A 160 -24.41 0.58 13.46
C MET A 160 -24.49 1.95 12.80
N ASN A 161 -25.62 2.34 12.22
CA ASN A 161 -25.79 3.70 11.70
C ASN A 161 -25.71 4.74 12.83
N TRP A 162 -26.39 4.49 13.95
CA TRP A 162 -26.30 5.34 15.15
C TRP A 162 -24.87 5.38 15.72
N ALA A 163 -24.20 4.23 15.81
CA ALA A 163 -22.84 4.13 16.32
C ALA A 163 -21.81 4.78 15.38
N LEU A 164 -21.98 4.68 14.06
CA LEU A 164 -21.12 5.36 13.09
C LEU A 164 -21.32 6.88 13.13
N ASP A 165 -22.56 7.34 13.26
CA ASP A 165 -22.90 8.77 13.41
C ASP A 165 -22.41 9.35 14.76
N THR A 166 -22.44 8.54 15.83
CA THR A 166 -22.07 8.98 17.18
C THR A 166 -20.57 8.82 17.50
N LEU A 167 -19.92 7.75 17.02
CA LEU A 167 -18.54 7.39 17.37
C LEU A 167 -17.51 7.83 16.33
N ASN A 168 -17.94 8.19 15.12
CA ASN A 168 -17.06 8.73 14.09
C ASN A 168 -17.57 10.06 13.49
N PRO A 169 -17.94 11.07 14.32
CA PRO A 169 -18.37 12.39 13.83
C PRO A 169 -17.26 13.13 13.07
N ALA A 170 -16.01 12.64 13.16
CA ALA A 170 -14.84 13.15 12.47
C ALA A 170 -14.50 12.39 11.16
N ASP A 171 -15.39 11.52 10.64
CA ASP A 171 -15.20 10.96 9.30
C ASP A 171 -15.24 12.10 8.27
N SER A 172 -14.09 12.57 7.80
CA SER A 172 -13.98 13.74 6.91
C SER A 172 -14.47 13.46 5.48
N ASP A 173 -14.87 12.23 5.18
CA ASP A 173 -15.27 11.82 3.84
C ASP A 173 -16.76 12.06 3.59
N ALA A 174 -17.05 13.11 2.82
CA ALA A 174 -18.42 13.52 2.46
C ALA A 174 -19.25 12.40 1.82
N PHE A 175 -18.62 11.49 1.06
CA PHE A 175 -19.34 10.36 0.46
C PHE A 175 -19.81 9.36 1.52
N ARG A 176 -18.92 9.02 2.46
CA ARG A 176 -19.25 8.08 3.55
C ARG A 176 -20.30 8.67 4.48
N GLN A 177 -20.20 9.96 4.80
CA GLN A 177 -21.26 10.67 5.53
C GLN A 177 -22.59 10.64 4.79
N GLY A 178 -22.58 10.84 3.46
CA GLY A 178 -23.77 10.74 2.61
C GLY A 178 -24.41 9.36 2.66
N LEU A 179 -23.61 8.29 2.68
CA LEU A 179 -24.11 6.91 2.84
C LEU A 179 -24.79 6.71 4.19
N VAL A 180 -24.16 7.14 5.28
CA VAL A 180 -24.70 7.00 6.64
C VAL A 180 -26.02 7.78 6.77
N LYS A 181 -26.08 9.01 6.26
CA LYS A 181 -27.32 9.83 6.19
C LYS A 181 -28.43 9.18 5.38
N ALA A 182 -28.08 8.42 4.34
CA ALA A 182 -29.02 7.62 3.56
C ALA A 182 -29.40 6.29 4.23
N GLY A 183 -29.02 6.06 5.49
CA GLY A 183 -29.29 4.84 6.24
C GLY A 183 -28.46 3.64 5.78
N ARG A 184 -27.35 3.86 5.07
CA ARG A 184 -26.50 2.82 4.49
C ARG A 184 -25.21 2.64 5.27
N ILE A 185 -24.80 1.39 5.46
CA ILE A 185 -23.52 1.06 6.11
C ILE A 185 -22.40 1.12 5.07
N PRO A 186 -21.42 2.02 5.20
CA PRO A 186 -20.27 2.07 4.30
C PRO A 186 -19.33 0.90 4.58
N VAL A 187 -19.05 0.10 3.55
CA VAL A 187 -18.05 -0.96 3.58
C VAL A 187 -16.96 -0.64 2.58
N VAL A 188 -15.71 -0.68 3.03
CA VAL A 188 -14.54 -0.45 2.19
C VAL A 188 -13.83 -1.77 1.92
N THR A 189 -13.54 -2.04 0.66
CA THR A 189 -12.69 -3.15 0.22
C THR A 189 -11.53 -2.62 -0.59
N HIS A 190 -10.35 -3.19 -0.36
CA HIS A 190 -9.15 -2.92 -1.13
C HIS A 190 -8.78 -4.18 -1.90
N ILE A 191 -8.38 -4.00 -3.15
CA ILE A 191 -7.87 -5.07 -3.99
C ILE A 191 -6.65 -4.57 -4.76
N VAL A 192 -5.64 -5.44 -4.88
CA VAL A 192 -4.41 -5.16 -5.61
C VAL A 192 -4.21 -6.28 -6.61
N MET A 193 -3.98 -5.93 -7.87
CA MET A 193 -3.66 -6.89 -8.94
C MET A 193 -2.57 -6.33 -9.84
N ARG A 194 -1.74 -7.20 -10.43
CA ARG A 194 -0.75 -6.78 -11.44
C ARG A 194 -1.43 -6.45 -12.75
N MET A 195 -1.07 -5.31 -13.34
CA MET A 195 -1.53 -4.91 -14.67
C MET A 195 -1.16 -5.98 -15.71
N GLN A 196 -2.11 -6.30 -16.59
CA GLN A 196 -1.95 -7.21 -17.74
C GLN A 196 -1.98 -6.46 -19.07
N SER A 197 -2.18 -5.15 -19.03
CA SER A 197 -2.19 -4.21 -20.14
C SER A 197 -1.48 -2.93 -19.71
N PRO A 198 -0.98 -2.10 -20.64
CA PRO A 198 -0.42 -0.79 -20.30
C PRO A 198 -1.45 0.07 -19.57
N ALA A 199 -1.08 0.68 -18.44
CA ALA A 199 -2.02 1.54 -17.71
C ALA A 199 -2.18 2.88 -18.43
N PHE A 200 -3.42 3.37 -18.57
CA PHE A 200 -3.70 4.72 -19.07
C PHE A 200 -4.10 5.64 -17.91
N GLU A 201 -3.78 6.91 -18.02
CA GLU A 201 -4.22 7.89 -17.03
C GLU A 201 -5.71 8.24 -17.21
N HIS A 202 -6.48 8.16 -16.12
CA HIS A 202 -7.92 8.43 -16.07
C HIS A 202 -8.30 9.28 -14.84
N GLY A 203 -7.58 10.38 -14.59
CA GLY A 203 -7.85 11.23 -13.43
C GLY A 203 -7.52 10.54 -12.10
N ASN A 204 -6.42 9.79 -12.08
CA ASN A 204 -5.97 8.97 -10.95
C ASN A 204 -5.74 9.82 -9.70
N THR A 205 -5.89 9.20 -8.52
CA THR A 205 -5.61 9.87 -7.25
C THR A 205 -4.14 10.29 -7.21
N SER A 206 -3.93 11.56 -6.83
CA SER A 206 -2.60 12.07 -6.49
C SER A 206 -2.21 11.52 -5.13
N ASN A 207 -1.06 10.88 -5.08
CA ASN A 207 -0.43 10.48 -3.83
C ASN A 207 1.06 10.73 -4.01
N PRO A 208 1.53 11.95 -3.71
CA PRO A 208 2.94 12.28 -3.85
C PRO A 208 3.74 11.27 -3.02
N GLY A 209 4.85 10.84 -3.61
CA GLY A 209 5.87 10.03 -2.96
C GLY A 209 6.40 10.73 -1.71
N PRO A 210 7.37 10.11 -1.02
CA PRO A 210 7.85 10.59 0.27
C PRO A 210 8.15 12.09 0.32
N GLY A 211 8.50 12.73 -0.80
CA GLY A 211 9.00 14.10 -0.82
C GLY A 211 10.28 14.19 -0.01
N ASN A 212 11.10 15.21 -0.27
CA ASN A 212 12.21 15.57 0.63
C ASN A 212 13.16 14.39 0.98
N ASN A 213 13.50 13.50 0.03
CA ASN A 213 14.38 12.34 0.25
C ASN A 213 13.98 11.41 1.42
N GLY A 214 12.68 11.30 1.74
CA GLY A 214 12.24 10.48 2.87
C GLY A 214 12.53 11.10 4.24
N THR A 215 12.65 12.43 4.28
CA THR A 215 12.49 13.21 5.52
C THR A 215 11.10 13.86 5.50
N PRO A 216 10.08 13.20 6.08
CA PRO A 216 8.76 13.79 6.18
C PRO A 216 8.86 15.05 7.02
N GLU A 217 8.66 16.21 6.41
CA GLU A 217 8.38 17.43 7.16
C GLU A 217 6.91 17.38 7.58
N ASP A 218 6.65 17.70 8.85
CA ASP A 218 5.29 17.82 9.37
C ASP A 218 4.54 18.82 8.48
N PRO A 219 3.43 18.45 7.82
CA PRO A 219 2.63 19.36 7.00
C PRO A 219 1.97 20.49 7.81
N GLY A 220 2.29 20.57 9.11
CA GLY A 220 1.76 21.50 10.07
C GLY A 220 0.55 20.86 10.78
N PRO A 221 0.22 21.35 11.98
CA PRO A 221 -0.94 20.87 12.69
C PRO A 221 -2.19 21.08 11.83
N GLY A 222 -2.89 19.98 11.53
CA GLY A 222 -4.24 20.04 10.98
C GLY A 222 -5.16 20.88 11.86
N PRO A 223 -6.33 21.32 11.35
CA PRO A 223 -7.26 22.14 12.11
C PRO A 223 -7.52 21.49 13.47
N LYS A 224 -7.34 22.27 14.54
CA LYS A 224 -7.38 21.82 15.94
C LYS A 224 -8.66 21.04 16.22
N GLY A 225 -8.58 19.72 16.11
CA GLY A 225 -9.59 18.80 16.64
C GLY A 225 -9.56 18.94 18.16
N GLY A 226 -10.73 19.17 18.76
CA GLY A 226 -10.85 19.31 20.20
C GLY A 226 -10.23 18.11 20.93
N GLU A 227 -9.60 18.40 22.07
CA GLU A 227 -9.03 17.39 22.96
C GLU A 227 -10.08 16.32 23.27
N LEU A 228 -9.71 15.05 23.07
CA LEU A 228 -10.60 13.91 23.36
C LEU A 228 -11.05 13.99 24.83
N PRO A 229 -12.34 13.78 25.14
CA PRO A 229 -12.79 13.77 26.53
C PRO A 229 -12.12 12.63 27.29
N LYS A 230 -11.53 12.95 28.43
CA LYS A 230 -10.96 11.96 29.35
C LYS A 230 -12.08 11.07 29.87
N CYS A 231 -11.91 9.76 29.74
CA CYS A 231 -12.92 8.79 30.17
C CYS A 231 -13.17 8.90 31.69
N PRO A 232 -14.43 8.85 32.15
CA PRO A 232 -14.75 8.80 33.57
C PRO A 232 -14.32 7.46 34.17
N ALA A 233 -13.80 7.48 35.39
CA ALA A 233 -13.28 6.30 36.10
C ALA A 233 -14.32 5.18 36.36
N THR A 234 -15.59 5.42 36.04
CA THR A 234 -16.71 4.50 36.26
C THR A 234 -17.07 3.64 35.04
N ASP A 235 -16.36 3.77 33.91
CA ASP A 235 -16.62 2.98 32.71
C ASP A 235 -15.84 1.64 32.72
N PRO A 236 -16.52 0.47 32.82
CA PRO A 236 -15.88 -0.84 32.86
C PRO A 236 -15.22 -1.25 31.53
N ALA A 237 -15.44 -0.54 30.43
CA ALA A 237 -14.74 -0.74 29.16
C ALA A 237 -13.42 0.06 29.07
N CYS A 238 -13.12 0.91 30.07
CA CYS A 238 -11.94 1.75 30.07
C CYS A 238 -10.77 1.05 30.80
N VAL A 239 -9.79 0.58 30.03
CA VAL A 239 -8.52 0.10 30.59
C VAL A 239 -7.67 1.30 30.99
N SER A 240 -7.63 1.62 32.29
CA SER A 240 -6.72 2.61 32.86
C SER A 240 -5.27 2.14 32.72
N GLY A 241 -4.63 2.45 31.59
CA GLY A 241 -3.24 2.06 31.36
C GLY A 241 -2.63 2.38 30.00
N ALA A 242 -3.36 2.91 29.03
CA ALA A 242 -2.78 3.31 27.75
C ALA A 242 -2.46 4.82 27.73
N GLN A 243 -1.54 5.25 28.61
CA GLN A 243 -0.70 6.38 28.20
C GLN A 243 0.18 5.87 27.05
N PRO A 244 0.32 6.61 25.93
CA PRO A 244 1.35 6.28 24.96
C PRO A 244 2.69 6.37 25.69
N LYS A 245 3.35 5.23 25.92
CA LYS A 245 4.78 5.25 26.17
C LYS A 245 5.40 6.01 24.99
N PRO A 246 6.35 6.94 25.21
CA PRO A 246 7.15 7.46 24.13
C PRO A 246 7.66 6.26 23.33
N LYS A 247 7.49 6.27 22.00
CA LYS A 247 8.17 5.30 21.14
C LYS A 247 9.63 5.28 21.61
N PRO A 248 10.18 4.13 22.02
CA PRO A 248 11.63 4.02 22.07
C PRO A 248 12.11 4.46 20.69
N GLY A 249 13.06 5.40 20.65
CA GLY A 249 13.79 5.69 19.41
C GLY A 249 14.34 4.37 18.83
N PRO A 250 14.79 4.37 17.56
CA PRO A 250 15.34 3.17 16.94
C PRO A 250 16.31 2.51 17.93
N GLN A 251 15.98 1.28 18.34
CA GLN A 251 16.86 0.52 19.22
C GLN A 251 18.13 0.30 18.42
N CYS A 252 19.20 0.98 18.84
CA CYS A 252 20.50 0.82 18.24
C CYS A 252 20.89 -0.65 18.41
N ASP A 253 21.06 -1.36 17.30
CA ASP A 253 21.50 -2.74 17.29
C ASP A 253 23.02 -2.74 17.01
N PRO A 254 23.86 -3.01 18.02
CA PRO A 254 25.32 -2.98 17.89
C PRO A 254 25.87 -4.03 16.93
N ALA A 255 25.04 -4.97 16.46
CA ALA A 255 25.44 -5.96 15.47
C ALA A 255 25.43 -5.42 14.02
N VAL A 256 24.70 -4.32 13.77
CA VAL A 256 24.49 -3.76 12.41
C VAL A 256 24.90 -2.30 12.27
N ASP A 257 25.11 -1.58 13.37
CA ASP A 257 25.56 -0.17 13.36
C ASP A 257 26.63 0.08 14.44
N PRO A 258 27.90 -0.33 14.23
CA PRO A 258 28.95 -0.22 15.23
C PRO A 258 29.44 1.23 15.43
N ASP A 259 29.30 2.10 14.44
CA ASP A 259 29.82 3.48 14.49
C ASP A 259 28.76 4.51 14.90
N GLY A 260 27.46 4.15 14.87
CA GLY A 260 26.33 5.04 15.17
C GLY A 260 25.73 4.93 16.58
N CYS A 261 26.18 3.96 17.40
CA CYS A 261 25.57 3.67 18.71
C CYS A 261 26.30 4.28 19.93
N LEU A 262 27.31 5.12 19.73
CA LEU A 262 28.14 5.61 20.84
C LEU A 262 27.48 6.79 21.59
N PRO A 263 27.44 6.77 22.94
CA PRO A 263 27.10 7.94 23.73
C PRO A 263 28.09 9.09 23.50
N PRO A 264 27.67 10.36 23.58
CA PRO A 264 28.58 11.51 23.43
C PRO A 264 29.74 11.44 24.43
N GLY A 265 30.98 11.47 23.93
CA GLY A 265 32.19 11.41 24.74
C GLY A 265 32.73 9.99 25.00
N CYS A 266 32.11 8.96 24.42
CA CYS A 266 32.61 7.59 24.46
C CYS A 266 33.47 7.30 23.21
N GLU A 267 34.64 6.69 23.38
CA GLU A 267 35.53 6.27 22.28
C GLU A 267 35.33 4.78 21.95
N GLN A 268 35.55 4.40 20.69
CA GLN A 268 35.44 3.01 20.23
C GLN A 268 36.48 2.13 20.95
N GLY A 269 36.03 1.05 21.59
CA GLY A 269 36.86 0.16 22.41
C GLY A 269 36.87 0.46 23.92
N ASP A 270 36.19 1.52 24.38
CA ASP A 270 36.05 1.80 25.82
C ASP A 270 35.12 0.78 26.50
N ALA A 271 35.69 -0.08 27.35
CA ALA A 271 34.96 -1.13 28.07
C ALA A 271 33.87 -0.59 29.02
N SER A 272 33.89 0.70 29.37
CA SER A 272 32.92 1.31 30.28
C SER A 272 31.63 1.78 29.59
N CYS A 273 31.68 2.10 28.29
CA CYS A 273 30.55 2.73 27.61
C CYS A 273 30.33 2.31 26.14
N ASP A 274 31.24 1.55 25.50
CA ASP A 274 31.06 1.04 24.13
C ASP A 274 30.24 -0.28 24.14
N PRO A 275 29.01 -0.28 23.61
CA PRO A 275 28.16 -1.48 23.54
C PRO A 275 28.74 -2.60 22.65
N GLY A 276 29.63 -2.25 21.71
CA GLY A 276 30.32 -3.17 20.81
C GLY A 276 31.52 -3.87 21.46
N CYS A 277 32.09 -3.32 22.54
CA CYS A 277 33.30 -3.89 23.14
C CYS A 277 33.05 -5.32 23.66
N GLY A 278 31.94 -5.59 24.34
CA GLY A 278 31.64 -6.92 24.88
C GLY A 278 31.29 -8.00 23.85
N LYS A 279 31.02 -7.64 22.58
CA LYS A 279 30.59 -8.59 21.54
C LYS A 279 31.69 -8.91 20.53
N ASN A 280 32.38 -7.89 20.01
CA ASN A 280 33.31 -8.08 18.89
C ASN A 280 34.74 -7.58 19.19
N TYR A 281 34.91 -6.54 20.01
CA TYR A 281 36.17 -5.80 20.08
C TYR A 281 37.03 -6.09 21.32
N CYS A 282 36.46 -6.24 22.52
CA CYS A 282 37.23 -6.57 23.74
C CYS A 282 37.97 -7.93 23.60
N CYS A 283 37.36 -8.91 22.91
CA CYS A 283 37.98 -10.19 22.55
C CYS A 283 39.24 -10.03 21.68
N LEU A 284 39.22 -9.08 20.75
CA LEU A 284 40.34 -8.81 19.83
C LEU A 284 41.40 -7.93 20.49
N LEU A 285 40.98 -7.05 21.41
CA LEU A 285 41.85 -6.22 22.24
C LEU A 285 42.66 -7.08 23.23
N GLU A 286 42.03 -8.01 23.94
CA GLU A 286 42.72 -8.98 24.80
C GLU A 286 43.71 -9.86 24.02
N LYS A 287 43.40 -10.15 22.75
CA LYS A 287 44.28 -10.90 21.83
C LYS A 287 45.36 -10.04 21.15
N GLY A 288 45.39 -8.72 21.41
CA GLY A 288 46.39 -7.80 20.85
C GLY A 288 46.29 -7.57 19.34
N LEU A 289 45.15 -7.88 18.72
CA LEU A 289 44.94 -7.77 17.27
C LEU A 289 44.49 -6.37 16.84
N ILE A 290 44.01 -5.58 17.79
CA ILE A 290 43.60 -4.18 17.63
C ILE A 290 44.16 -3.35 18.78
N LYS A 291 44.36 -2.05 18.54
CA LYS A 291 44.73 -1.07 19.56
C LYS A 291 43.49 -0.62 20.36
N PRO A 292 43.69 0.03 21.53
CA PRO A 292 42.59 0.57 22.34
C PRO A 292 41.69 1.58 21.63
N ASP A 293 42.17 2.20 20.55
CA ASP A 293 41.43 3.14 19.69
C ASP A 293 40.65 2.45 18.55
N GLY A 294 40.56 1.12 18.57
CA GLY A 294 39.88 0.32 17.54
C GLY A 294 40.68 0.12 16.24
N SER A 295 41.84 0.76 16.09
CA SER A 295 42.65 0.63 14.88
C SER A 295 43.42 -0.71 14.83
N PRO A 296 43.66 -1.28 13.64
CA PRO A 296 44.37 -2.56 13.52
C PRO A 296 45.78 -2.48 14.12
N ALA A 297 46.17 -3.47 14.93
CA ALA A 297 47.56 -3.64 15.31
C ALA A 297 48.34 -4.14 14.09
N GLY A 298 49.44 -3.47 13.74
CA GLY A 298 50.08 -3.55 12.42
C GLY A 298 50.47 -4.96 11.92
N ASN A 299 50.50 -5.05 10.58
CA ASN A 299 50.90 -6.15 9.69
C ASN A 299 49.94 -7.35 9.57
N ALA A 300 48.75 -7.09 9.00
CA ALA A 300 47.93 -8.13 8.40
C ALA A 300 48.64 -8.72 7.17
N ALA A 301 49.11 -9.96 7.32
CA ALA A 301 49.64 -10.78 6.25
C ALA A 301 48.61 -10.91 5.11
N THR A 302 49.09 -10.65 3.90
CA THR A 302 48.40 -10.84 2.62
C THR A 302 47.92 -12.29 2.47
N HIS A 303 46.61 -12.50 2.43
CA HIS A 303 46.03 -13.70 1.81
C HIS A 303 45.39 -13.30 0.48
N GLY A 304 46.09 -13.65 -0.60
CA GLY A 304 45.70 -13.39 -1.98
C GLY A 304 44.45 -14.19 -2.39
N ALA A 305 43.61 -13.54 -3.18
CA ALA A 305 42.54 -14.18 -3.92
C ALA A 305 43.11 -15.06 -5.05
N PRO A 306 42.56 -16.25 -5.34
CA PRO A 306 42.92 -17.00 -6.54
C PRO A 306 42.27 -16.35 -7.77
N ALA A 307 43.05 -16.21 -8.84
CA ALA A 307 42.63 -15.66 -10.14
C ALA A 307 41.70 -16.63 -10.91
N PRO A 308 40.79 -16.13 -11.76
CA PRO A 308 39.93 -16.99 -12.59
C PRO A 308 40.69 -17.58 -13.79
N ASP A 309 40.55 -18.89 -13.94
CA ASP A 309 41.21 -19.73 -14.95
C ASP A 309 40.61 -19.50 -16.35
N THR A 310 41.44 -19.09 -17.31
CA THR A 310 41.08 -18.90 -18.72
C THR A 310 41.49 -20.14 -19.53
N SER A 311 40.54 -21.01 -19.85
CA SER A 311 40.74 -22.02 -20.90
C SER A 311 39.44 -22.34 -21.65
N LEU A 312 39.31 -21.80 -22.86
CA LEU A 312 38.37 -22.24 -23.90
C LEU A 312 38.93 -23.49 -24.62
N PRO A 313 38.13 -24.54 -24.88
CA PRO A 313 38.47 -25.56 -25.86
C PRO A 313 37.92 -25.24 -27.27
N PRO A 314 38.60 -25.67 -28.34
CA PRO A 314 38.34 -25.23 -29.72
C PRO A 314 37.19 -25.96 -30.41
N THR A 315 36.58 -25.23 -31.34
CA THR A 315 35.57 -25.64 -32.33
C THR A 315 36.08 -26.71 -33.30
N THR A 316 35.31 -27.79 -33.48
CA THR A 316 35.36 -28.63 -34.69
C THR A 316 33.94 -29.00 -35.14
N ARG A 317 33.58 -28.52 -36.35
CA ARG A 317 32.46 -28.99 -37.18
C ARG A 317 32.72 -30.43 -37.66
N PRO A 318 31.66 -31.18 -37.95
CA PRO A 318 31.30 -31.39 -39.36
C PRO A 318 29.97 -30.73 -39.75
#